data_AF-A0AA88VS84-F1
#
_entry.id   AF-A0AA88VS84-F1
#
_cell.length_a   1.000
_cell.length_b   1.000
_cell.length_c   1.000
_cell.angle_alpha   90.00
_cell.angle_beta   90.00
_cell.angle_gamma   90.00
#
_symmetry.space_group_name_H-M   'P 1'
#
loop_
_entity.id
_entity.type
_entity.pdbx_description
1 polymer ?
#
loop_
_entity_poly.entity_id
_entity_poly.type
_entity_poly.pdbx_seq_one_letter_code
_entity_poly.pdbx_strand_id
1 'polypeptide(L)'
;MLISEVIAPLPVADDWRRCEEEKELNLAEAAVNRLQTVGLRFCGVADQALPRLRGALSADILTRRALDQLSELFSFLRIWRIDKHVFIDPLMPPMESYHRDLFFQIYSRKENNPGALVEGTLLAVGGRYDYLLHNFWDSEHKSNPPGAVGTSVALETIIQHSSVDIKPFSNDASFSILICSRGGGGLLEERMELAAELWEENIKAEFVAVSDPSLTEQYEYANDHDIKCLVIITDTSVSQKSSVKVLAFANLRSFSIVFVASVLIYLMSSACWFFLILALNIS
;
A
#
# COMPACT_ATOMS: atom_id res chain seq x y z
N MET A 1 20.63 13.01 -10.68
CA MET A 1 19.95 14.19 -11.24
C MET A 1 19.20 14.84 -10.08
N LEU A 2 19.82 15.87 -9.51
CA LEU A 2 19.28 16.63 -8.38
C LEU A 2 18.17 17.54 -8.92
N ILE A 3 16.94 17.38 -8.44
CA ILE A 3 15.92 18.41 -8.57
C ILE A 3 15.85 19.07 -7.20
N SER A 4 16.54 20.21 -7.11
CA SER A 4 16.48 21.14 -6.00
C SER A 4 15.24 22.01 -6.09
N GLU A 5 14.60 22.18 -4.93
CA GLU A 5 13.92 23.39 -4.45
C GLU A 5 12.50 23.75 -4.94
N VAL A 6 11.59 23.67 -3.95
CA VAL A 6 10.62 24.69 -3.51
C VAL A 6 9.42 24.96 -4.42
N ILE A 7 8.28 24.33 -4.07
CA ILE A 7 6.98 25.01 -3.96
C ILE A 7 6.29 24.50 -2.68
N ALA A 8 5.81 25.43 -1.86
CA ALA A 8 5.18 25.24 -0.54
C ALA A 8 3.99 24.26 -0.56
N PRO A 9 3.63 23.62 0.57
CA PRO A 9 2.45 22.77 0.65
C PRO A 9 1.22 23.67 0.75
N LEU A 10 0.48 23.81 -0.34
CA LEU A 10 -0.88 24.34 -0.28
C LEU A 10 -1.86 23.16 -0.15
N PRO A 11 -2.91 23.26 0.66
CA PRO A 11 -3.91 22.21 0.82
C PRO A 11 -4.66 22.02 -0.50
N VAL A 12 -4.60 20.80 -1.04
CA VAL A 12 -4.97 20.44 -2.43
C VAL A 12 -6.49 20.42 -2.71
N ALA A 13 -7.30 20.93 -1.78
CA ALA A 13 -8.74 21.12 -2.02
C ALA A 13 -9.09 22.43 -2.76
N ASP A 14 -8.13 23.36 -2.89
CA ASP A 14 -8.43 24.75 -3.29
C ASP A 14 -7.75 25.24 -4.57
N ASP A 15 -7.02 24.40 -5.31
CA ASP A 15 -6.19 24.88 -6.43
C ASP A 15 -7.03 25.52 -7.56
N TRP A 16 -8.03 24.81 -8.09
CA TRP A 16 -8.91 25.38 -9.11
C TRP A 16 -9.86 26.46 -8.57
N ARG A 17 -10.23 26.41 -7.28
CA ARG A 17 -11.08 27.44 -6.66
C ARG A 17 -10.34 28.75 -6.54
N ARG A 18 -9.07 28.69 -6.11
CA ARG A 18 -8.17 29.84 -6.03
C ARG A 18 -7.86 30.38 -7.43
N CYS A 19 -7.52 29.54 -8.40
CA CYS A 19 -7.28 30.00 -9.78
C CYS A 19 -8.53 30.64 -10.43
N GLU A 20 -9.74 30.19 -10.08
CA GLU A 20 -10.98 30.82 -10.55
C GLU A 20 -11.30 32.12 -9.80
N GLU A 21 -11.05 32.19 -8.48
CA GLU A 21 -11.12 33.44 -7.70
C GLU A 21 -10.14 34.50 -8.24
N GLU A 22 -8.97 34.06 -8.72
CA GLU A 22 -7.95 34.87 -9.39
C GLU A 22 -8.27 35.14 -10.88
N LYS A 23 -9.38 34.60 -11.40
CA LYS A 23 -9.86 34.70 -12.80
C LYS A 23 -8.86 34.22 -13.86
N GLU A 24 -7.94 33.34 -13.50
CA GLU A 24 -6.89 32.88 -14.41
C GLU A 24 -7.42 31.89 -15.46
N LEU A 25 -8.47 31.13 -15.13
CA LEU A 25 -8.98 30.03 -15.96
C LEU A 25 -10.06 30.44 -16.97
N ASN A 26 -10.64 31.65 -16.85
CA ASN A 26 -11.72 32.17 -17.72
C ASN A 26 -12.85 31.15 -17.98
N LEU A 27 -13.27 30.39 -16.96
CA LEU A 27 -14.28 29.37 -17.11
C LEU A 27 -15.68 29.98 -17.20
N ALA A 28 -16.56 29.35 -17.97
CA ALA A 28 -17.97 29.71 -17.94
C ALA A 28 -18.58 29.39 -16.56
N GLU A 29 -19.46 30.26 -16.05
CA GLU A 29 -20.12 30.07 -14.74
C GLU A 29 -20.81 28.69 -14.61
N ALA A 30 -21.40 28.21 -15.70
CA ALA A 30 -21.99 26.87 -15.75
C ALA A 30 -20.96 25.75 -15.54
N ALA A 31 -19.71 25.92 -15.96
CA ALA A 31 -18.64 24.96 -15.72
C ALA A 31 -18.18 25.02 -14.25
N VAL A 32 -18.00 26.22 -13.70
CA VAL A 32 -17.66 26.42 -12.28
C VAL A 32 -18.70 25.77 -11.37
N ASN A 33 -20.00 26.00 -11.62
CA ASN A 33 -21.09 25.40 -10.85
C ASN A 33 -21.08 23.86 -10.91
N ARG A 34 -20.71 23.28 -12.06
CA ARG A 34 -20.53 21.82 -12.20
C ARG A 34 -19.35 21.32 -11.37
N LEU A 35 -18.20 21.99 -11.43
CA LEU A 35 -17.01 21.63 -10.64
C LEU A 35 -17.28 21.74 -9.14
N GLN A 36 -17.96 22.81 -8.70
CA GLN A 36 -18.40 22.94 -7.30
C GLN A 36 -19.31 21.79 -6.88
N THR A 37 -20.27 21.41 -7.74
CA THR A 37 -21.15 20.26 -7.49
C THR A 37 -20.36 18.97 -7.37
N VAL A 38 -19.33 18.78 -8.20
CA VAL A 38 -18.46 17.59 -8.13
C VAL A 38 -17.71 17.56 -6.81
N GLY A 39 -17.07 18.67 -6.45
CA GLY A 39 -16.32 18.80 -5.20
C GLY A 39 -17.17 18.52 -3.95
N LEU A 40 -18.41 18.99 -3.93
CA LEU A 40 -19.31 18.81 -2.78
C LEU A 40 -19.91 17.41 -2.68
N ARG A 41 -20.18 16.74 -3.81
CA ARG A 41 -20.91 15.46 -3.82
C ARG A 41 -20.00 14.24 -3.83
N PHE A 42 -18.86 14.34 -4.52
CA PHE A 42 -18.03 13.20 -4.85
C PHE A 42 -16.66 13.20 -4.17
N CYS A 43 -16.25 14.29 -3.52
CA CYS A 43 -15.09 14.27 -2.64
C CYS A 43 -15.47 13.74 -1.26
N GLY A 44 -14.66 12.84 -0.70
CA GLY A 44 -14.88 12.32 0.65
C GLY A 44 -14.29 10.94 0.88
N VAL A 45 -14.73 10.32 1.98
CA VAL A 45 -14.30 8.96 2.35
C VAL A 45 -14.63 7.99 1.22
N ALA A 46 -13.66 7.13 0.88
CA ALA A 46 -13.72 6.24 -0.27
C ALA A 46 -15.00 5.39 -0.36
N ASP A 47 -15.44 4.81 0.76
CA ASP A 47 -16.65 3.98 0.84
C ASP A 47 -17.92 4.70 0.37
N GLN A 48 -17.98 6.02 0.56
CA GLN A 48 -19.12 6.84 0.16
C GLN A 48 -18.93 7.45 -1.23
N ALA A 49 -17.71 7.89 -1.53
CA ALA A 49 -17.39 8.58 -2.77
C ALA A 49 -17.44 7.63 -3.98
N LEU A 50 -16.90 6.42 -3.87
CA LEU A 50 -16.80 5.48 -5.00
C LEU A 50 -18.18 5.05 -5.54
N PRO A 51 -19.17 4.64 -4.72
CA PRO A 51 -20.51 4.32 -5.23
C PRO A 51 -21.22 5.52 -5.86
N ARG A 52 -21.02 6.73 -5.30
CA ARG A 52 -21.59 7.97 -5.87
C ARG A 52 -21.00 8.29 -7.23
N LEU A 53 -19.69 8.13 -7.40
CA LEU A 53 -19.00 8.30 -8.68
C LEU A 53 -19.48 7.30 -9.72
N ARG A 54 -19.62 6.02 -9.35
CA ARG A 54 -20.20 4.98 -10.23
C ARG A 54 -21.62 5.31 -10.69
N GLY A 55 -22.43 5.94 -9.83
CA GLY A 55 -23.79 6.35 -10.19
C GLY A 55 -23.88 7.64 -11.02
N ALA A 56 -22.84 8.49 -10.98
CA ALA A 56 -22.87 9.81 -11.60
C ALA A 56 -22.11 9.92 -12.92
N LEU A 57 -21.02 9.15 -13.09
CA LEU A 57 -20.19 9.18 -14.28
C LEU A 57 -20.76 8.29 -15.39
N SER A 58 -20.34 8.56 -16.63
CA SER A 58 -20.73 7.75 -17.78
C SER A 58 -20.22 6.32 -17.68
N ALA A 59 -21.01 5.37 -18.19
CA ALA A 59 -20.62 3.96 -18.28
C ALA A 59 -19.68 3.69 -19.48
N ASP A 60 -18.83 4.64 -19.87
CA ASP A 60 -17.83 4.39 -20.89
C ASP A 60 -16.78 3.38 -20.37
N ILE A 61 -16.04 2.77 -21.31
CA ILE A 61 -15.12 1.67 -21.00
C ILE A 61 -13.97 2.15 -20.10
N LEU A 62 -13.48 3.37 -20.32
CA LEU A 62 -12.35 3.93 -19.58
C LEU A 62 -12.75 4.29 -18.16
N THR A 63 -13.87 4.97 -17.99
CA THR A 63 -14.40 5.34 -16.68
C THR A 63 -14.73 4.12 -15.84
N ARG A 64 -15.38 3.10 -16.42
CA ARG A 64 -15.66 1.85 -15.69
C ARG A 64 -14.39 1.16 -15.23
N ARG A 65 -13.40 1.05 -16.13
CA ARG A 65 -12.10 0.46 -15.80
C ARG A 65 -11.41 1.20 -14.65
N ALA A 66 -11.39 2.53 -14.69
CA ALA A 66 -10.80 3.34 -13.63
C ALA A 66 -11.50 3.15 -12.28
N LEU A 67 -12.85 3.11 -12.27
CA LEU A 67 -13.63 2.88 -11.06
C LEU A 67 -13.47 1.45 -10.52
N ASP A 68 -13.30 0.46 -11.40
CA ASP A 68 -13.03 -0.93 -11.01
C ASP A 68 -11.63 -1.08 -10.41
N GLN A 69 -10.61 -0.43 -11.00
CA GLN A 69 -9.26 -0.39 -10.43
C GLN A 69 -9.20 0.31 -9.07
N LEU A 70 -9.93 1.42 -8.91
CA LEU A 70 -10.08 2.05 -7.60
C LEU A 70 -10.74 1.11 -6.60
N SER A 71 -11.82 0.41 -7.01
CA SER A 71 -12.51 -0.56 -6.15
C SER A 71 -11.58 -1.68 -5.69
N GLU A 72 -10.73 -2.21 -6.57
CA GLU A 72 -9.73 -3.25 -6.27
C GLU A 72 -8.63 -2.72 -5.33
N LEU A 73 -8.14 -1.50 -5.56
CA LEU A 73 -7.21 -0.86 -4.63
C LEU A 73 -7.83 -0.74 -3.23
N PHE A 74 -9.09 -0.33 -3.13
CA PHE A 74 -9.77 -0.20 -1.84
C PHE A 74 -9.96 -1.52 -1.11
N SER A 75 -10.19 -2.64 -1.82
CA SER A 75 -10.25 -3.95 -1.15
C SER A 75 -8.91 -4.32 -0.53
N PHE A 76 -7.79 -4.04 -1.20
CA PHE A 76 -6.45 -4.25 -0.63
C PHE A 76 -6.15 -3.34 0.56
N LEU A 77 -6.51 -2.06 0.48
CA LEU A 77 -6.32 -1.11 1.58
C LEU A 77 -7.15 -1.47 2.83
N ARG A 78 -8.30 -2.13 2.64
CA ARG A 78 -9.12 -2.66 3.73
C ARG A 78 -8.47 -3.85 4.42
N ILE A 79 -7.83 -4.75 3.67
CA ILE A 79 -7.05 -5.86 4.24
C ILE A 79 -5.95 -5.31 5.16
N TRP A 80 -5.26 -4.24 4.74
CA TRP A 80 -4.25 -3.56 5.54
C TRP A 80 -4.80 -2.61 6.61
N ARG A 81 -6.13 -2.54 6.79
CA ARG A 81 -6.81 -1.75 7.84
C ARG A 81 -6.50 -0.24 7.78
N ILE A 82 -6.19 0.27 6.59
CA ILE A 82 -5.92 1.71 6.36
C ILE A 82 -7.04 2.42 5.59
N ASP A 83 -8.09 1.71 5.20
CA ASP A 83 -9.27 2.19 4.47
C ASP A 83 -9.93 3.43 5.08
N LYS A 84 -9.97 3.53 6.42
CA LYS A 84 -10.54 4.68 7.14
C LYS A 84 -9.82 6.01 6.88
N HIS A 85 -8.57 5.96 6.44
CA HIS A 85 -7.73 7.13 6.20
C HIS A 85 -7.66 7.51 4.71
N VAL A 86 -8.49 6.90 3.85
CA VAL A 86 -8.45 7.13 2.41
C VAL A 86 -9.64 7.96 1.95
N PHE A 87 -9.32 9.03 1.23
CA PHE A 87 -10.28 9.97 0.66
C PHE A 87 -10.11 9.98 -0.86
N ILE A 88 -11.24 10.02 -1.58
CA ILE A 88 -11.26 10.20 -3.02
C ILE A 88 -11.53 11.68 -3.30
N ASP A 89 -10.71 12.27 -4.13
CA ASP A 89 -10.93 13.59 -4.71
C ASP A 89 -10.85 13.50 -6.25
N PRO A 90 -11.99 13.52 -6.97
CA PRO A 90 -12.00 13.46 -8.43
C PRO A 90 -11.42 14.70 -9.12
N LEU A 91 -11.23 15.80 -8.37
CA LEU A 91 -10.75 17.08 -8.89
C LEU A 91 -9.27 17.31 -8.59
N MET A 92 -8.61 16.40 -7.87
CA MET A 92 -7.20 16.49 -7.55
C MET A 92 -6.35 16.40 -8.82
N PRO A 93 -5.67 17.47 -9.25
CA PRO A 93 -4.78 17.40 -10.39
C PRO A 93 -3.49 16.66 -10.00
N PRO A 94 -2.90 15.86 -10.90
CA PRO A 94 -1.56 15.35 -10.67
C PRO A 94 -0.56 16.51 -10.66
N MET A 95 0.31 16.54 -9.66
CA MET A 95 1.38 17.55 -9.56
C MET A 95 2.31 17.56 -10.77
N GLU A 96 2.45 16.38 -11.40
CA GLU A 96 3.34 16.16 -12.52
C GLU A 96 2.59 15.49 -13.67
N SER A 97 2.80 15.99 -14.89
CA SER A 97 2.07 15.57 -16.09
C SER A 97 2.27 14.11 -16.49
N TYR A 98 3.30 13.45 -15.95
CA TYR A 98 3.61 12.06 -16.23
C TYR A 98 2.77 11.07 -15.41
N HIS A 99 2.16 11.51 -14.31
CA HIS A 99 1.25 10.65 -13.55
C HIS A 99 -0.05 10.47 -14.34
N ARG A 100 -0.37 9.22 -14.67
CA ARG A 100 -1.60 8.85 -15.39
C ARG A 100 -2.32 7.72 -14.66
N ASP A 101 -3.62 7.63 -14.86
CA ASP A 101 -4.55 6.65 -14.26
C ASP A 101 -4.74 6.79 -12.73
N LEU A 102 -3.68 6.68 -11.93
CA LEU A 102 -3.74 6.76 -10.48
C LEU A 102 -2.74 7.79 -9.94
N PHE A 103 -3.22 8.68 -9.09
CA PHE A 103 -2.44 9.70 -8.39
C PHE A 103 -2.94 9.80 -6.96
N PHE A 104 -2.02 9.93 -5.99
CA PHE A 104 -2.35 10.03 -4.57
C PHE A 104 -1.37 10.94 -3.84
N GLN A 105 -1.84 11.47 -2.72
CA GLN A 105 -1.09 12.32 -1.82
C GLN A 105 -1.33 11.84 -0.39
N ILE A 106 -0.27 11.86 0.43
CA ILE A 106 -0.31 11.43 1.82
C ILE A 106 -0.11 12.65 2.70
N TYR A 107 -1.09 12.90 3.56
CA TYR A 107 -1.09 14.02 4.50
C TYR A 107 -0.99 13.54 5.94
N SER A 108 -0.25 14.28 6.75
CA SER A 108 -0.37 14.22 8.20
C SER A 108 -1.44 15.20 8.66
N ARG A 109 -2.47 14.69 9.32
CA ARG A 109 -3.49 15.52 9.97
C ARG A 109 -3.18 15.63 11.45
N LYS A 110 -2.97 16.85 11.95
CA LYS A 110 -3.08 17.10 13.38
C LYS A 110 -4.57 17.16 13.74
N GLU A 111 -5.02 16.29 14.64
CA GLU A 111 -6.33 16.45 15.27
C GLU A 111 -6.31 17.70 16.16
N ASN A 112 -6.52 18.87 15.55
CA ASN A 112 -6.82 20.08 16.28
C ASN A 112 -8.33 20.30 16.30
N ASN A 113 -8.79 20.85 17.42
CA ASN A 113 -10.18 21.11 17.82
C ASN A 113 -11.21 21.26 16.68
N PRO A 114 -12.45 20.77 16.86
CA PRO A 114 -13.52 20.91 15.88
C PRO A 114 -13.85 22.41 15.66
N GLY A 115 -13.28 23.00 14.60
CA GLY A 115 -13.45 24.43 14.27
C GLY A 115 -12.25 25.09 13.58
N ALA A 116 -11.06 24.48 13.58
CA ALA A 116 -9.91 24.98 12.82
C ALA A 116 -9.88 24.39 11.40
N LEU A 117 -9.53 25.21 10.40
CA LEU A 117 -9.23 24.77 9.04
C LEU A 117 -8.24 23.60 9.10
N VAL A 118 -8.57 22.47 8.47
CA VAL A 118 -7.75 21.26 8.51
C VAL A 118 -6.46 21.50 7.72
N GLU A 119 -5.45 22.05 8.39
CA GLU A 119 -4.12 22.22 7.83
C GLU A 119 -3.39 20.87 7.91
N GLY A 120 -3.46 20.12 6.81
CA GLY A 120 -2.73 18.88 6.64
C GLY A 120 -1.34 19.15 6.08
N THR A 121 -0.30 18.58 6.69
CA THR A 121 1.05 18.65 6.14
C THR A 121 1.23 17.57 5.08
N LEU A 122 1.58 17.94 3.84
CA LEU A 122 1.90 16.99 2.79
C LEU A 122 3.20 16.24 3.12
N LEU A 123 3.15 14.92 3.21
CA LEU A 123 4.29 14.06 3.52
C LEU A 123 4.80 13.27 2.33
N ALA A 124 3.92 12.88 1.41
CA ALA A 124 4.32 12.14 0.22
C ALA A 124 3.35 12.37 -0.94
N VAL A 125 3.88 12.21 -2.14
CA VAL A 125 3.12 12.26 -3.40
C VAL A 125 3.46 11.00 -4.18
N GLY A 126 2.50 10.40 -4.86
CA GLY A 126 2.76 9.23 -5.67
C GLY A 126 1.71 8.99 -6.73
N GLY A 127 1.98 8.00 -7.56
CA GLY A 127 1.08 7.62 -8.63
C GLY A 127 1.72 6.67 -9.61
N ARG A 128 0.95 6.31 -10.63
CA ARG A 128 1.43 5.51 -11.77
C ARG A 128 2.03 6.41 -12.83
N TYR A 129 3.18 6.02 -13.36
CA TYR A 129 3.95 6.80 -14.33
C TYR A 129 4.43 5.96 -15.52
N ASP A 130 3.63 4.98 -15.92
CA ASP A 130 3.84 4.13 -17.09
C ASP A 130 4.19 4.96 -18.34
N TYR A 131 3.51 6.10 -18.53
CA TYR A 131 3.76 7.01 -19.66
C TYR A 131 5.20 7.52 -19.72
N LEU A 132 5.80 7.84 -18.56
CA LEU A 132 7.20 8.25 -18.48
C LEU A 132 8.09 7.08 -18.91
N LEU A 133 7.83 5.89 -18.38
CA LEU A 133 8.65 4.72 -18.68
C LEU A 133 8.59 4.35 -20.16
N HIS A 134 7.40 4.40 -20.78
CA HIS A 134 7.22 4.18 -22.21
C HIS A 134 8.07 5.11 -23.08
N ASN A 135 8.28 6.36 -22.68
CA ASN A 135 9.08 7.32 -23.45
C ASN A 135 10.60 7.03 -23.38
N PHE A 136 11.05 6.35 -22.32
CA PHE A 136 12.44 5.95 -22.14
C PHE A 136 12.69 4.48 -22.48
N TRP A 137 11.63 3.69 -22.70
CA TRP A 137 11.75 2.28 -23.04
C TRP A 137 12.25 2.15 -24.47
N ASP A 138 13.54 1.85 -24.58
CA ASP A 138 14.21 1.80 -25.86
C ASP A 138 13.62 0.69 -26.74
N SER A 139 13.47 0.98 -28.03
CA SER A 139 12.88 0.09 -29.04
C SER A 139 13.66 -1.22 -29.23
N GLU A 140 14.88 -1.30 -28.70
CA GLU A 140 15.70 -2.51 -28.70
C GLU A 140 15.14 -3.60 -27.76
N HIS A 141 14.32 -3.22 -26.77
CA HIS A 141 13.64 -4.17 -25.90
C HIS A 141 12.40 -4.71 -26.63
N LYS A 142 12.45 -5.96 -27.10
CA LYS A 142 11.36 -6.64 -27.83
C LYS A 142 10.07 -6.83 -27.00
N SER A 143 10.07 -6.50 -25.72
CA SER A 143 8.93 -6.61 -24.82
C SER A 143 8.27 -5.25 -24.58
N ASN A 144 6.97 -5.28 -24.28
CA ASN A 144 6.29 -4.10 -23.76
C ASN A 144 6.95 -3.65 -22.44
N PRO A 145 7.08 -2.35 -22.17
CA PRO A 145 7.56 -1.88 -20.88
C PRO A 145 6.64 -2.35 -19.75
N PRO A 146 7.20 -2.58 -18.55
CA PRO A 146 6.40 -2.89 -17.38
C PRO A 146 5.56 -1.68 -16.95
N GLY A 147 4.53 -1.92 -16.13
CA GLY A 147 3.87 -0.85 -15.40
C GLY A 147 4.80 -0.28 -14.32
N ALA A 148 4.65 1.00 -13.99
CA ALA A 148 5.47 1.68 -13.01
C ALA A 148 4.62 2.53 -12.06
N VAL A 149 4.81 2.31 -10.76
CA VAL A 149 4.17 3.04 -9.67
C VAL A 149 5.19 3.36 -8.61
N GLY A 150 5.05 4.50 -7.96
CA GLY A 150 6.00 4.92 -6.95
C GLY A 150 5.49 6.11 -6.16
N THR A 151 6.26 6.46 -5.14
CA THR A 151 5.97 7.58 -4.26
C THR A 151 7.26 8.30 -3.89
N SER A 152 7.18 9.62 -3.82
CA SER A 152 8.21 10.50 -3.31
C SER A 152 7.81 10.96 -1.91
N VAL A 153 8.71 10.80 -0.94
CA VAL A 153 8.48 11.10 0.47
C VAL A 153 9.29 12.32 0.87
N ALA A 154 8.62 13.33 1.43
CA ALA A 154 9.22 14.56 1.92
C ALA A 154 9.89 14.32 3.28
N LEU A 155 11.07 13.68 3.26
CA LEU A 155 11.80 13.29 4.46
C LEU A 155 12.11 14.47 5.39
N GLU A 156 12.49 15.62 4.82
CA GLU A 156 12.76 16.84 5.60
C GLU A 156 11.54 17.28 6.41
N THR A 157 10.36 17.28 5.79
CA THR A 157 9.09 17.62 6.43
C THR A 157 8.72 16.61 7.52
N ILE A 158 8.94 15.31 7.29
CA ILE A 158 8.70 14.27 8.30
C ILE A 158 9.61 14.48 9.51
N ILE A 159 10.90 14.75 9.30
CA ILE A 159 11.88 14.96 10.39
C ILE A 159 11.55 16.24 11.17
N GLN A 160 11.16 17.32 10.49
CA GLN A 160 10.76 18.57 11.15
C GLN A 160 9.51 18.42 12.02
N HIS A 161 8.61 17.50 11.65
CA HIS A 161 7.37 17.24 12.37
C HIS A 161 7.43 16.04 13.31
N SER A 162 8.53 15.28 13.34
CA SER A 162 8.70 14.18 14.27
C SER A 162 9.28 14.69 15.59
N SER A 163 8.60 14.40 16.70
CA SER A 163 9.08 14.68 18.06
C SER A 163 9.82 13.49 18.67
N VAL A 164 10.27 12.55 17.83
CA VAL A 164 10.76 11.24 18.25
C VAL A 164 12.29 11.29 18.36
N ASP A 165 12.82 11.04 19.55
CA ASP A 165 14.22 10.62 19.70
C ASP A 165 14.39 9.35 18.87
N ILE A 166 15.06 9.48 17.72
CA ILE A 166 15.41 8.35 16.86
C ILE A 166 16.40 7.51 17.65
N LYS A 167 15.88 6.57 18.46
CA LYS A 167 16.70 5.48 18.95
C LYS A 167 17.16 4.73 17.71
N PRO A 168 18.48 4.53 17.52
CA PRO A 168 18.94 3.69 16.42
C PRO A 168 18.21 2.37 16.56
N PHE A 169 17.52 1.97 15.49
CA PHE A 169 16.93 0.64 15.40
C PHE A 169 18.05 -0.34 15.75
N SER A 170 17.96 -0.98 16.91
CA SER A 170 18.86 -2.08 17.23
C SER A 170 18.60 -3.09 16.13
N ASN A 171 19.61 -3.28 15.28
CA ASN A 171 19.62 -4.27 14.22
C ASN A 171 19.74 -5.64 14.91
N ASP A 172 18.74 -5.99 15.73
CA ASP A 172 18.52 -7.37 16.12
C ASP A 172 18.34 -8.12 14.82
N ALA A 173 18.99 -9.28 14.73
CA ALA A 173 18.89 -10.19 13.60
C ALA A 173 17.41 -10.60 13.43
N SER A 174 16.63 -9.73 12.80
CA SER A 174 15.20 -9.85 12.66
C SER A 174 14.97 -10.89 11.60
N PHE A 175 14.52 -12.06 12.04
CA PHE A 175 14.09 -13.12 11.15
C PHE A 175 12.93 -12.57 10.30
N SER A 176 13.16 -12.42 9.00
CA SER A 176 12.08 -12.16 8.04
C SER A 176 11.38 -13.49 7.73
N ILE A 177 10.07 -13.44 7.59
CA ILE A 177 9.22 -14.57 7.22
C ILE A 177 8.65 -14.30 5.83
N LEU A 178 8.80 -15.26 4.90
CA LEU A 178 8.13 -15.18 3.61
C LEU A 178 6.80 -15.95 3.66
N ILE A 179 5.73 -15.25 3.39
CA ILE A 179 4.40 -15.82 3.23
C ILE A 179 4.25 -16.29 1.79
N CYS A 180 4.02 -17.57 1.66
CA CYS A 180 3.91 -18.32 0.43
C CYS A 180 2.49 -18.86 0.25
N SER A 181 2.15 -19.24 -0.96
CA SER A 181 0.91 -19.94 -1.25
C SER A 181 1.12 -21.08 -2.23
N ARG A 182 0.24 -22.09 -2.13
CA ARG A 182 0.23 -23.26 -3.00
C ARG A 182 -1.21 -23.63 -3.37
N GLY A 183 -1.54 -23.42 -4.64
CA GLY A 183 -2.89 -23.64 -5.18
C GLY A 183 -3.80 -22.43 -4.99
N GLY A 184 -5.08 -22.56 -5.35
CA GLY A 184 -6.09 -21.53 -5.09
C GLY A 184 -5.94 -20.22 -5.88
N GLY A 185 -5.23 -20.22 -7.01
CA GLY A 185 -5.00 -19.01 -7.81
C GLY A 185 -4.14 -17.97 -7.09
N GLY A 186 -3.27 -18.41 -6.17
CA GLY A 186 -2.31 -17.56 -5.50
C GLY A 186 -2.73 -17.13 -4.10
N LEU A 187 -4.01 -17.10 -3.73
CA LEU A 187 -4.44 -16.70 -2.38
C LEU A 187 -3.85 -15.35 -1.93
N LEU A 188 -3.82 -14.36 -2.83
CA LEU A 188 -3.17 -13.06 -2.59
C LEU A 188 -3.77 -12.35 -1.37
N GLU A 189 -5.10 -12.33 -1.25
CA GLU A 189 -5.79 -11.67 -0.15
C GLU A 189 -5.41 -12.31 1.19
N GLU A 190 -5.38 -13.63 1.27
CA GLU A 190 -4.98 -14.37 2.47
C GLU A 190 -3.51 -14.14 2.83
N ARG A 191 -2.61 -14.03 1.83
CA ARG A 191 -1.21 -13.67 2.09
C ARG A 191 -1.10 -12.25 2.65
N MET A 192 -1.89 -11.32 2.12
CA MET A 192 -1.92 -9.93 2.58
C MET A 192 -2.49 -9.80 3.99
N GLU A 193 -3.55 -10.54 4.32
CA GLU A 193 -4.14 -10.59 5.66
C GLU A 193 -3.14 -11.12 6.68
N LEU A 194 -2.47 -12.24 6.37
CA LEU A 194 -1.47 -12.82 7.28
C LEU A 194 -0.27 -11.88 7.47
N ALA A 195 0.16 -11.18 6.42
CA ALA A 195 1.21 -10.18 6.54
C ALA A 195 0.80 -9.05 7.51
N ALA A 196 -0.43 -8.55 7.38
CA ALA A 196 -0.95 -7.50 8.25
C ALA A 196 -1.00 -7.97 9.72
N GLU A 197 -1.48 -9.19 9.99
CA GLU A 197 -1.50 -9.75 11.35
C GLU A 197 -0.09 -9.89 11.96
N LEU A 198 0.90 -10.33 11.16
CA LEU A 198 2.27 -10.45 11.63
C LEU A 198 2.89 -9.07 11.90
N TRP A 199 2.61 -8.06 11.07
CA TRP A 199 3.10 -6.70 11.27
C TRP A 199 2.52 -6.04 12.52
N GLU A 200 1.26 -6.31 12.88
CA GLU A 200 0.65 -5.83 14.13
C GLU A 200 1.39 -6.33 15.38
N GLU A 201 1.98 -7.52 15.28
CA GLU A 201 2.74 -8.17 16.34
C GLU A 201 4.25 -7.90 16.21
N ASN A 202 4.62 -6.92 15.38
CA ASN A 202 6.00 -6.48 15.13
C ASN A 202 6.91 -7.61 14.58
N ILE A 203 6.32 -8.56 13.85
CA ILE A 203 7.03 -9.64 13.17
C ILE A 203 7.29 -9.21 11.72
N LYS A 204 8.54 -9.26 11.28
CA LYS A 204 8.91 -8.95 9.91
C LYS A 204 8.40 -10.04 8.97
N ALA A 205 7.43 -9.71 8.13
CA ALA A 205 6.85 -10.59 7.14
C ALA A 205 6.86 -9.96 5.75
N GLU A 206 7.10 -10.76 4.74
CA GLU A 206 7.16 -10.39 3.32
C GLU A 206 6.34 -11.41 2.51
N PHE A 207 5.93 -11.02 1.29
CA PHE A 207 5.30 -11.92 0.33
C PHE A 207 5.64 -11.47 -1.09
N VAL A 208 5.60 -12.38 -2.05
CA VAL A 208 5.81 -12.03 -3.45
C VAL A 208 4.62 -11.20 -3.94
N ALA A 209 4.87 -9.95 -4.37
CA ALA A 209 3.86 -8.98 -4.82
C ALA A 209 3.32 -9.28 -6.24
N VAL A 210 2.94 -10.53 -6.47
CA VAL A 210 2.33 -11.07 -7.69
C VAL A 210 1.06 -11.80 -7.27
N SER A 211 -0.01 -11.71 -8.04
CA SER A 211 -1.30 -12.32 -7.66
C SER A 211 -1.20 -13.83 -7.50
N ASP A 212 -0.69 -14.53 -8.52
CA ASP A 212 -0.52 -15.99 -8.55
C ASP A 212 0.94 -16.38 -8.84
N PRO A 213 1.86 -16.20 -7.86
CA PRO A 213 3.26 -16.55 -8.03
C PRO A 213 3.41 -18.07 -7.97
N SER A 214 4.22 -18.62 -8.87
CA SER A 214 4.59 -20.03 -8.81
C SER A 214 5.40 -20.33 -7.54
N LEU A 215 5.36 -21.58 -7.07
CA LEU A 215 6.18 -21.97 -5.92
C LEU A 215 7.67 -21.75 -6.17
N THR A 216 8.13 -21.97 -7.39
CA THR A 216 9.53 -21.76 -7.78
C THR A 216 9.93 -20.30 -7.59
N GLU A 217 9.14 -19.35 -8.10
CA GLU A 217 9.38 -17.91 -7.93
C GLU A 217 9.39 -17.52 -6.45
N GLN A 218 8.53 -18.13 -5.63
CA GLN A 218 8.51 -17.86 -4.19
C GLN A 218 9.78 -18.36 -3.49
N TYR A 219 10.30 -19.53 -3.86
CA TYR A 219 11.57 -20.03 -3.31
C TYR A 219 12.78 -19.22 -3.80
N GLU A 220 12.78 -18.81 -5.06
CA GLU A 220 13.81 -17.93 -5.63
C GLU A 220 13.83 -16.58 -4.89
N TYR A 221 12.65 -15.98 -4.70
CA TYR A 221 12.51 -14.75 -3.91
C TYR A 221 13.04 -14.91 -2.49
N ALA A 222 12.71 -16.00 -1.81
CA ALA A 222 13.22 -16.29 -0.47
C ALA A 222 14.76 -16.37 -0.44
N ASN A 223 15.33 -17.06 -1.42
CA ASN A 223 16.77 -17.23 -1.54
C ASN A 223 17.48 -15.90 -1.83
N ASP A 224 16.95 -15.09 -2.75
CA ASP A 224 17.53 -13.80 -3.14
C ASP A 224 17.50 -12.78 -1.99
N HIS A 225 16.56 -12.91 -1.05
CA HIS A 225 16.40 -12.03 0.12
C HIS A 225 16.98 -12.64 1.42
N ASP A 226 17.70 -13.77 1.37
CA ASP A 226 18.19 -14.55 2.53
C ASP A 226 17.10 -14.85 3.59
N ILE A 227 15.86 -15.10 3.13
CA ILE A 227 14.73 -15.42 4.00
C ILE A 227 14.74 -16.90 4.35
N LYS A 228 14.89 -17.19 5.65
CA LYS A 228 15.04 -18.56 6.17
C LYS A 228 13.73 -19.18 6.63
N CYS A 229 12.70 -18.38 6.88
CA CYS A 229 11.41 -18.86 7.35
C CYS A 229 10.35 -18.69 6.28
N LEU A 230 9.61 -19.76 5.99
CA LEU A 230 8.52 -19.78 5.01
C LEU A 230 7.22 -20.14 5.72
N VAL A 231 6.10 -19.57 5.26
CA VAL A 231 4.76 -19.92 5.73
C VAL A 231 3.90 -20.18 4.51
N ILE A 232 3.50 -21.44 4.27
CA ILE A 232 2.80 -21.80 3.03
C ILE A 232 1.29 -21.94 3.27
N ILE A 233 0.51 -21.04 2.70
CA ILE A 233 -0.95 -21.14 2.71
C ILE A 233 -1.38 -22.15 1.62
N THR A 234 -2.27 -23.08 1.97
CA THR A 234 -2.83 -24.05 1.02
C THR A 234 -4.33 -23.99 1.04
N ASP A 235 -4.94 -23.93 -0.14
CA ASP A 235 -6.39 -24.08 -0.27
C ASP A 235 -6.77 -25.53 0.11
N THR A 236 -7.50 -25.68 1.21
CA THR A 236 -8.03 -26.96 1.68
C THR A 236 -9.54 -26.90 1.58
N SER A 237 -10.05 -27.21 0.39
CA SER A 237 -11.47 -27.25 0.02
C SER A 237 -12.31 -28.31 0.75
N VAL A 238 -11.83 -28.89 1.86
CA VAL A 238 -12.51 -29.96 2.60
C VAL A 238 -12.62 -29.61 4.08
N SER A 239 -13.77 -29.01 4.41
CA SER A 239 -14.44 -29.07 5.72
C SER A 239 -13.68 -28.53 6.94
N GLN A 240 -14.18 -27.38 7.43
CA GLN A 240 -13.80 -26.60 8.62
C GLN A 240 -12.77 -25.48 8.36
N LYS A 241 -13.23 -24.24 8.59
CA LYS A 241 -12.53 -22.95 8.69
C LYS A 241 -10.99 -23.02 8.57
N SER A 242 -10.47 -22.47 7.46
CA SER A 242 -9.15 -21.84 7.33
C SER A 242 -7.98 -22.55 8.06
N SER A 243 -7.67 -23.79 7.67
CA SER A 243 -6.41 -24.41 8.09
C SER A 243 -5.24 -23.88 7.26
N VAL A 244 -4.44 -22.98 7.83
CA VAL A 244 -3.15 -22.57 7.27
C VAL A 244 -2.10 -23.63 7.61
N LYS A 245 -1.32 -24.10 6.63
CA LYS A 245 -0.22 -25.04 6.85
C LYS A 245 1.10 -24.29 6.95
N VAL A 246 1.42 -23.80 8.14
CA VAL A 246 2.74 -23.21 8.39
C VAL A 246 3.85 -24.21 8.11
N LEU A 247 4.82 -23.84 7.27
CA LEU A 247 5.96 -24.69 6.91
C LEU A 247 7.27 -23.94 7.18
N ALA A 248 7.62 -23.77 8.45
CA ALA A 248 8.83 -23.05 8.83
C ALA A 248 10.10 -23.87 8.52
N PHE A 249 11.00 -23.33 7.70
CA PHE A 249 12.30 -23.92 7.35
C PHE A 249 13.46 -23.30 8.17
N ALA A 250 13.34 -23.20 9.48
CA ALA A 250 14.51 -22.87 10.30
C ALA A 250 15.32 -24.15 10.56
N ASN A 251 16.46 -24.32 9.89
CA ASN A 251 17.51 -25.34 10.12
C ASN A 251 17.08 -26.58 10.96
N LEU A 252 16.75 -27.67 10.24
CA LEU A 252 16.53 -29.04 10.72
C LEU A 252 15.29 -29.31 11.61
N ARG A 253 14.33 -30.02 11.00
CA ARG A 253 13.44 -31.04 11.59
C ARG A 253 12.37 -30.56 12.58
N SER A 254 11.30 -29.94 12.10
CA SER A 254 9.95 -30.26 12.62
C SER A 254 8.84 -29.71 11.71
N PHE A 255 7.85 -30.56 11.46
CA PHE A 255 6.62 -30.23 10.74
C PHE A 255 5.52 -29.99 11.77
N SER A 256 4.88 -28.82 11.75
CA SER A 256 3.73 -28.55 12.62
C SER A 256 2.64 -27.86 11.80
N ILE A 257 1.45 -28.43 11.79
CA ILE A 257 0.24 -27.78 11.25
C ILE A 257 -0.24 -26.84 12.33
N VAL A 258 -0.30 -25.54 12.03
CA VAL A 258 -0.61 -24.52 13.02
C VAL A 258 -1.70 -23.60 12.45
N PHE A 259 -2.85 -23.52 13.12
CA PHE A 259 -3.93 -22.60 12.79
C PHE A 259 -3.46 -21.14 12.83
N VAL A 260 -4.10 -20.22 12.09
CA VAL A 260 -3.76 -18.78 12.04
C VAL A 260 -3.51 -18.18 13.42
N ALA A 261 -4.45 -18.38 14.36
CA ALA A 261 -4.32 -17.92 15.75
C ALA A 261 -3.19 -18.60 16.56
N SER A 262 -2.71 -19.74 16.09
CA SER A 262 -1.63 -20.51 16.70
C SER A 262 -0.27 -20.23 16.06
N VAL A 263 -0.21 -19.60 14.87
CA VAL A 263 1.05 -19.28 14.18
C VAL A 263 1.88 -18.33 15.01
N LEU A 264 1.22 -17.32 15.59
CA LEU A 264 1.85 -16.38 16.51
C LEU A 264 2.42 -17.10 17.74
N ILE A 265 1.61 -17.96 18.37
CA ILE A 265 2.01 -18.76 19.53
C ILE A 265 3.19 -19.66 19.17
N TYR A 266 3.18 -20.28 17.99
CA TYR A 266 4.25 -21.16 17.52
C TYR A 266 5.53 -20.40 17.19
N LEU A 267 5.45 -19.26 16.52
CA LEU A 267 6.60 -18.39 16.23
C LEU A 267 7.22 -17.86 17.54
N MET A 268 6.39 -17.38 18.48
CA MET A 268 6.85 -16.93 19.79
C MET A 268 7.43 -18.08 20.64
N SER A 269 6.82 -19.27 20.60
CA SER A 269 7.32 -20.46 21.32
C SER A 269 8.62 -21.00 20.73
N SER A 270 8.78 -20.93 19.40
CA SER A 270 10.00 -21.35 18.68
C SER A 270 11.15 -20.37 18.89
N ALA A 271 10.86 -19.06 18.96
CA ALA A 271 11.84 -18.04 19.35
C ALA A 271 12.31 -18.24 20.81
N CYS A 272 11.41 -18.63 21.73
CA CYS A 272 11.76 -19.00 23.10
C CYS A 272 12.68 -20.24 23.16
N TRP A 273 12.48 -21.23 22.29
CA TRP A 273 13.37 -22.40 22.21
C TRP A 273 14.76 -22.05 21.69
N PHE A 274 14.86 -21.10 20.75
CA PHE A 274 16.15 -20.62 20.25
C PHE A 274 16.97 -19.92 21.36
N PHE A 275 16.31 -19.13 22.21
CA PHE A 275 16.95 -18.53 23.39
C PHE A 275 17.36 -19.57 24.45
N LEU A 276 16.55 -20.61 24.66
CA LEU A 276 16.88 -21.67 25.62
C LEU A 276 18.05 -22.55 25.16
N ILE A 277 18.17 -22.82 23.85
CA ILE A 277 19.28 -23.59 23.27
C ILE A 277 20.58 -22.76 23.28
N LEU A 278 20.52 -21.45 23.02
CA LEU A 278 21.70 -20.59 23.18
C LEU A 278 22.14 -20.46 24.65
N ALA A 279 21.20 -20.39 25.60
CA ALA A 279 21.53 -20.35 27.03
C ALA A 279 22.16 -21.66 27.56
N LEU A 280 21.81 -22.81 26.98
CA LEU A 280 22.37 -24.12 27.36
C LEU A 280 23.72 -24.46 26.70
N ASN A 281 24.14 -23.71 25.67
CA ASN A 281 25.43 -23.90 24.98
C ASN A 281 26.52 -22.89 25.41
N ILE A 282 26.20 -22.02 26.38
CA ILE A 282 27.13 -21.04 26.98
C ILE A 282 27.47 -21.40 28.44
N SER A 283 27.04 -22.57 28.95
CA SER A 283 27.36 -23.02 30.32
C SER A 283 28.26 -24.25 30.37
#